data_AF-A0A8J4Y1S8-F1
#
_entry.id   AF-A0A8J4Y1S8-F1
#
_cell.length_a   1.000
_cell.length_b   1.000
_cell.length_c   1.000
_cell.angle_alpha   90.00
_cell.angle_beta   90.00
_cell.angle_gamma   90.00
#
_symmetry.space_group_name_H-M   'P 1'
#
loop_
_entity.id
_entity.type
_entity.pdbx_description
1 polymer ?
#
loop_
_entity_poly.entity_id
_entity_poly.type
_entity_poly.pdbx_seq_one_letter_code
_entity_poly.pdbx_strand_id
1 'polypeptide(L)'
;MVQNLMTLRFGNRIFGPTWNRDNIASVLISFKEPFGTQGRGGYFDSFGIIRDVMQNHLLQILCLFAMEKPCSTAADDIRDEKVKALKCMDVLGMEDVVLGQYVGDPEGEGDAALGYLDDPTVPSGSSTPTYALAVTRINNERWDGVPFILRCGKALNERKAEIRIQYRDVPGDIFHGQTKRNELVIRVQPGEAIYCKVMTKTPGMSFGLEETELDLTYGDRYKGAKLPDAYERLILDVFCGSQMHFVRSDELAEAWRIFTPILHHIEQQRPSPTPYKYGSRGPAEADVKLAENNFKYYGSYKWNKPSL
;
A
#
# COMPACT_ATOMS: atom_id res chain seq x y z
N MET A 1 -0.88 13.72 0.15
CA MET A 1 -1.85 12.70 0.65
C MET A 1 -1.40 11.95 1.89
N VAL A 2 -0.14 11.49 2.01
CA VAL A 2 0.34 10.77 3.21
C VAL A 2 0.10 11.56 4.50
N GLN A 3 0.45 12.85 4.52
CA GLN A 3 0.18 13.75 5.66
C GLN A 3 -1.30 13.88 5.99
N ASN A 4 -2.19 13.71 5.01
CA ASN A 4 -3.63 13.85 5.21
C ASN A 4 -4.22 12.66 5.99
N LEU A 5 -3.48 11.55 6.16
CA LEU A 5 -3.95 10.40 6.96
C LEU A 5 -4.31 10.79 8.38
N MET A 6 -3.46 11.59 9.04
CA MET A 6 -3.72 12.05 10.39
C MET A 6 -4.96 12.93 10.46
N THR A 7 -5.09 13.88 9.53
CA THR A 7 -6.25 14.79 9.46
C THR A 7 -7.54 14.02 9.19
N LEU A 8 -7.51 13.06 8.26
CA LEU A 8 -8.66 12.19 7.98
C LEU A 8 -9.08 11.43 9.23
N ARG A 9 -8.16 10.74 9.90
CA ARG A 9 -8.47 9.87 11.04
C ARG A 9 -8.91 10.65 12.28
N PHE A 10 -8.19 11.71 12.63
CA PHE A 10 -8.35 12.37 13.93
C PHE A 10 -9.10 13.70 13.86
N GLY A 11 -9.35 14.23 12.66
CA GLY A 11 -10.17 15.41 12.43
C GLY A 11 -11.63 15.11 12.08
N ASN A 12 -12.01 13.86 11.83
CA ASN A 12 -13.35 13.51 11.35
C ASN A 12 -14.03 12.45 12.24
N ARG A 13 -15.20 12.81 12.78
CA ARG A 13 -15.99 11.89 13.63
C ARG A 13 -16.51 10.68 12.87
N ILE A 14 -16.77 10.81 11.56
CA ILE A 14 -17.29 9.73 10.72
C ILE A 14 -16.34 8.54 10.59
N PHE A 15 -15.02 8.75 10.67
CA PHE A 15 -14.03 7.68 10.53
C PHE A 15 -13.60 7.08 11.87
N GLY A 16 -13.70 7.83 12.97
CA GLY A 16 -13.22 7.39 14.29
C GLY A 16 -13.81 6.03 14.76
N PRO A 17 -15.15 5.86 14.81
CA PRO A 17 -15.78 4.63 15.28
C PRO A 17 -15.52 3.39 14.41
N THR A 18 -15.20 3.58 13.13
CA THR A 18 -15.03 2.49 12.17
C THR A 18 -13.56 2.12 11.91
N TRP A 19 -12.60 2.83 12.53
CA TRP A 19 -11.17 2.62 12.33
C TRP A 19 -10.59 1.57 13.30
N ASN A 20 -11.13 0.35 13.25
CA ASN A 20 -10.74 -0.75 14.15
C ASN A 20 -11.08 -2.12 13.53
N ARG A 21 -10.61 -3.19 14.19
CA ARG A 21 -10.85 -4.59 13.84
C ARG A 21 -12.31 -5.00 13.72
N ASP A 22 -13.24 -4.32 14.41
CA ASP A 22 -14.67 -4.68 14.36
C ASP A 22 -15.30 -4.29 13.02
N ASN A 23 -14.71 -3.33 12.32
CA ASN A 23 -15.24 -2.78 11.08
C ASN A 23 -14.32 -3.06 9.88
N ILE A 24 -13.01 -3.12 10.09
CA ILE A 24 -12.02 -3.34 9.02
C ILE A 24 -11.70 -4.83 8.90
N ALA A 25 -11.81 -5.35 7.68
CA ALA A 25 -11.50 -6.74 7.36
C ALA A 25 -10.03 -6.93 6.96
N SER A 26 -9.48 -6.00 6.19
CA SER A 26 -8.08 -5.99 5.74
C SER A 26 -7.66 -4.59 5.29
N VAL A 27 -6.34 -4.34 5.30
CA VAL A 27 -5.73 -3.09 4.84
C VAL A 27 -4.67 -3.43 3.81
N LEU A 28 -4.78 -2.87 2.60
CA LEU A 28 -3.82 -3.04 1.51
C LEU A 28 -3.13 -1.72 1.22
N ILE A 29 -1.81 -1.68 1.40
CA ILE A 29 -0.96 -0.54 1.04
C ILE A 29 -0.14 -0.95 -0.17
N SER A 30 -0.31 -0.24 -1.28
CA SER A 30 0.29 -0.59 -2.57
C SER A 30 1.21 0.51 -3.08
N PHE A 31 2.36 0.12 -3.66
CA PHE A 31 3.24 0.99 -4.43
C PHE A 31 3.66 0.29 -5.73
N LYS A 32 3.28 0.85 -6.88
CA LYS A 32 3.46 0.23 -8.19
C LYS A 32 4.14 1.19 -9.12
N GLU A 33 5.12 0.69 -9.86
CA GLU A 33 5.80 1.41 -10.92
C GLU A 33 5.66 0.66 -12.24
N PRO A 34 5.30 1.34 -13.34
CA PRO A 34 5.11 0.70 -14.63
C PRO A 34 6.41 0.55 -15.43
N PHE A 35 7.53 0.98 -14.85
CA PHE A 35 8.86 0.87 -15.43
C PHE A 35 9.72 -0.10 -14.63
N GLY A 36 10.65 -0.78 -15.31
CA GLY A 36 11.66 -1.65 -14.69
C GLY A 36 12.78 -0.87 -13.99
N THR A 37 14.01 -1.39 -14.02
CA THR A 37 15.19 -0.74 -13.41
C THR A 37 15.87 0.30 -14.29
N GLN A 38 15.45 0.45 -15.55
CA GLN A 38 15.93 1.49 -16.47
C GLN A 38 17.46 1.58 -16.56
N GLY A 39 18.14 0.44 -16.69
CA GLY A 39 19.61 0.35 -16.79
C GLY A 39 20.36 0.60 -15.47
N ARG A 40 19.64 0.70 -14.34
CA ARG A 40 20.21 0.83 -12.99
C ARG A 40 20.05 -0.47 -12.18
N GLY A 41 19.86 -1.59 -12.85
CA GLY A 41 19.59 -2.89 -12.24
C GLY A 41 20.66 -3.32 -11.26
N GLY A 42 21.95 -3.10 -11.56
CA GLY A 42 23.07 -3.46 -10.69
C GLY A 42 23.08 -2.73 -9.34
N TYR A 43 22.64 -1.46 -9.31
CA TYR A 43 22.47 -0.74 -8.04
C TYR A 43 21.28 -1.31 -7.24
N PHE A 44 20.15 -1.56 -7.92
CA PHE A 44 18.97 -2.13 -7.30
C PHE A 44 19.21 -3.56 -6.76
N ASP A 45 20.07 -4.34 -7.45
CA ASP A 45 20.39 -5.74 -7.12
C ASP A 45 20.98 -5.90 -5.71
N SER A 46 21.69 -4.87 -5.22
CA SER A 46 22.33 -4.91 -3.89
C SER A 46 21.33 -4.78 -2.73
N PHE A 47 20.09 -4.35 -2.99
CA PHE A 47 19.12 -4.03 -1.94
C PHE A 47 17.76 -4.71 -2.14
N GLY A 48 17.27 -4.76 -3.38
CA GLY A 48 15.97 -5.32 -3.74
C GLY A 48 14.75 -4.50 -3.28
N ILE A 49 13.56 -4.92 -3.74
CA ILE A 49 12.34 -4.13 -3.57
C ILE A 49 11.91 -3.92 -2.11
N ILE A 50 12.23 -4.87 -1.22
CA ILE A 50 11.85 -4.78 0.20
C ILE A 50 12.57 -3.61 0.87
N ARG A 51 13.88 -3.44 0.61
CA ARG A 51 14.66 -2.32 1.15
C ARG A 51 14.38 -1.01 0.42
N ASP A 52 14.16 -1.08 -0.89
CA ASP A 52 13.90 0.09 -1.73
C ASP A 52 12.60 0.81 -1.32
N VAL A 53 11.52 0.04 -1.07
CA VAL A 53 10.16 0.60 -0.94
C VAL A 53 9.38 0.11 0.29
N MET A 54 9.49 -1.18 0.65
CA MET A 54 8.59 -1.77 1.65
C MET A 54 8.96 -1.36 3.08
N GLN A 55 10.23 -1.51 3.45
CA GLN A 55 10.75 -1.25 4.80
C GLN A 55 10.64 0.23 5.19
N ASN A 56 10.70 1.13 4.21
CA ASN A 56 10.63 2.57 4.39
C ASN A 56 9.21 3.11 4.06
N HIS A 57 8.89 3.38 2.80
CA HIS A 57 7.71 4.11 2.37
C HIS A 57 6.41 3.42 2.80
N LEU A 58 6.27 2.11 2.54
CA LEU A 58 5.04 1.40 2.89
C LEU A 58 4.87 1.28 4.40
N LEU A 59 5.95 1.00 5.13
CA LEU A 59 5.89 0.89 6.58
C LEU A 59 5.58 2.25 7.25
N GLN A 60 6.11 3.36 6.72
CA GLN A 60 5.76 4.70 7.20
C GLN A 60 4.26 5.00 7.03
N ILE A 61 3.69 4.63 5.89
CA ILE A 61 2.25 4.76 5.63
C ILE A 61 1.46 3.88 6.60
N LEU A 62 1.89 2.64 6.82
CA LEU A 62 1.29 1.72 7.79
C LEU A 62 1.28 2.33 9.19
N CYS A 63 2.39 2.91 9.64
CA CYS A 63 2.47 3.53 10.97
C CYS A 63 1.45 4.66 11.14
N LEU A 64 1.35 5.57 10.17
CA LEU A 64 0.38 6.67 10.21
C LEU A 64 -1.07 6.18 10.15
N PHE A 65 -1.30 5.06 9.45
CA PHE A 65 -2.60 4.42 9.39
C PHE A 65 -2.98 3.72 10.69
N ALA A 66 -2.02 3.05 11.33
CA ALA A 66 -2.28 2.12 12.43
C ALA A 66 -2.13 2.75 13.83
N MET A 67 -1.31 3.79 13.98
CA MET A 67 -1.04 4.46 15.26
C MET A 67 -2.32 4.85 16.01
N GLU A 68 -2.30 4.87 17.34
CA GLU A 68 -3.39 5.45 18.12
C GLU A 68 -3.45 6.98 17.94
N LYS A 69 -4.51 7.60 18.48
CA LYS A 69 -4.58 9.07 18.52
C LYS A 69 -3.50 9.59 19.46
N PRO A 70 -2.57 10.44 19.00
CA PRO A 70 -1.50 10.97 19.84
C PRO A 70 -2.05 11.97 20.85
N CYS A 71 -1.28 12.23 21.92
CA CYS A 71 -1.64 13.20 22.95
C CYS A 71 -1.80 14.63 22.39
N SER A 72 -0.96 14.98 21.42
CA SER A 72 -1.03 16.24 20.68
C SER A 72 -0.46 16.08 19.26
N THR A 73 -0.35 17.19 18.53
CA THR A 73 0.35 17.23 17.23
C THR A 73 1.84 17.56 17.36
N ALA A 74 2.40 17.55 18.58
CA ALA A 74 3.84 17.64 18.78
C ALA A 74 4.55 16.48 18.08
N ALA A 75 5.74 16.73 17.55
CA ALA A 75 6.46 15.75 16.73
C ALA A 75 6.72 14.44 17.49
N ASP A 76 7.09 14.50 18.77
CA ASP A 76 7.35 13.30 19.56
C ASP A 76 6.09 12.53 19.92
N ASP A 77 5.00 13.19 20.32
CA ASP A 77 3.72 12.51 20.59
C ASP A 77 3.23 11.70 19.39
N ILE A 78 3.45 12.20 18.18
CA ILE A 78 3.12 11.47 16.94
C ILE A 78 4.06 10.28 16.74
N ARG A 79 5.37 10.51 16.87
CA ARG A 79 6.39 9.48 16.64
C ARG A 79 6.30 8.35 17.68
N ASP A 80 5.91 8.66 18.91
CA ASP A 80 5.67 7.68 19.96
C ASP A 80 4.56 6.69 19.57
N GLU A 81 3.44 7.17 19.03
CA GLU A 81 2.35 6.30 18.59
C GLU A 81 2.70 5.51 17.32
N LYS A 82 3.55 6.04 16.44
CA LYS A 82 4.11 5.29 15.30
C LYS A 82 4.98 4.13 15.78
N VAL A 83 5.93 4.41 16.67
CA VAL A 83 6.85 3.41 17.25
C VAL A 83 6.09 2.35 18.04
N LYS A 84 5.06 2.75 18.80
CA LYS A 84 4.20 1.82 19.54
C LYS A 84 3.49 0.84 18.61
N ALA A 85 3.01 1.27 17.45
CA ALA A 85 2.42 0.38 16.46
C ALA A 85 3.45 -0.64 15.92
N LEU A 86 4.68 -0.19 15.61
CA LEU A 86 5.76 -1.06 15.15
C LEU A 86 6.17 -2.10 16.19
N LYS A 87 6.23 -1.73 17.47
CA LYS A 87 6.54 -2.66 18.58
C LYS A 87 5.52 -3.79 18.73
N CYS A 88 4.30 -3.60 18.24
CA CYS A 88 3.26 -4.62 18.22
C CYS A 88 3.33 -5.52 16.97
N MET A 89 4.28 -5.31 16.06
CA MET A 89 4.43 -6.14 14.86
C MET A 89 5.44 -7.27 15.09
N ASP A 90 5.06 -8.46 14.66
CA ASP A 90 5.95 -9.61 14.61
C ASP A 90 6.97 -9.48 13.47
N VAL A 91 8.06 -10.23 13.60
CA VAL A 91 9.04 -10.42 12.54
C VAL A 91 8.39 -11.19 11.39
N LEU A 92 8.70 -10.82 10.14
CA LEU A 92 8.20 -11.52 8.96
C LEU A 92 8.97 -12.82 8.69
N GLY A 93 8.24 -13.87 8.35
CA GLY A 93 8.75 -15.13 7.82
C GLY A 93 8.61 -15.26 6.30
N MET A 94 9.14 -16.35 5.72
CA MET A 94 8.97 -16.63 4.29
C MET A 94 7.52 -16.96 3.93
N GLU A 95 6.79 -17.53 4.87
CA GLU A 95 5.37 -17.82 4.78
C GLU A 95 4.51 -16.56 4.69
N ASP A 96 5.01 -15.40 5.11
CA ASP A 96 4.28 -14.13 5.06
C ASP A 96 4.45 -13.40 3.73
N VAL A 97 5.40 -13.84 2.90
CA VAL A 97 5.82 -13.10 1.71
C VAL A 97 5.60 -13.87 0.41
N VAL A 98 5.32 -13.11 -0.65
CA VAL A 98 5.38 -13.57 -2.04
C VAL A 98 6.39 -12.68 -2.75
N LEU A 99 7.41 -13.30 -3.34
CA LEU A 99 8.48 -12.62 -4.06
C LEU A 99 8.30 -12.85 -5.55
N GLY A 100 8.57 -11.81 -6.35
CA GLY A 100 8.54 -11.93 -7.80
C GLY A 100 9.68 -11.18 -8.48
N GLN A 101 10.00 -11.59 -9.70
CA GLN A 101 10.97 -10.94 -10.57
C GLN A 101 10.39 -10.79 -11.99
N TYR A 102 10.47 -9.59 -12.57
CA TYR A 102 9.84 -9.36 -13.87
C TYR A 102 10.64 -9.98 -15.02
N VAL A 103 9.92 -10.54 -15.98
CA VAL A 103 10.43 -11.01 -17.27
C VAL A 103 9.87 -10.16 -18.41
N GLY A 104 10.59 -10.07 -19.52
CA GLY A 104 10.17 -9.31 -20.68
C GLY A 104 8.80 -9.76 -21.21
N ASP A 105 8.03 -8.82 -21.73
CA ASP A 105 6.82 -9.10 -22.50
C ASP A 105 7.20 -9.31 -23.98
N PRO A 106 7.08 -10.52 -24.55
CA PRO A 106 7.46 -10.77 -25.95
C PRO A 106 6.67 -9.92 -26.97
N GLU A 107 5.50 -9.43 -26.59
CA GLU A 107 4.65 -8.54 -27.39
C GLU A 107 4.89 -7.05 -27.06
N GLY A 108 5.74 -6.76 -26.07
CA GLY A 108 6.07 -5.42 -25.64
C GLY A 108 7.08 -4.73 -26.54
N GLU A 109 7.12 -3.41 -26.49
CA GLU A 109 8.09 -2.58 -27.20
C GLU A 109 9.08 -1.92 -26.22
N GLY A 110 10.31 -1.67 -26.68
CA GLY A 110 11.35 -1.00 -25.87
C GLY A 110 11.66 -1.75 -24.58
N ASP A 111 11.71 -1.02 -23.46
CA ASP A 111 12.01 -1.58 -22.12
C ASP A 111 11.03 -2.69 -21.70
N ALA A 112 9.79 -2.70 -22.23
CA ALA A 112 8.80 -3.71 -21.87
C ALA A 112 9.17 -5.11 -22.41
N ALA A 113 9.94 -5.18 -23.50
CA ALA A 113 10.41 -6.45 -24.06
C ALA A 113 11.52 -7.11 -23.24
N LEU A 114 12.11 -6.38 -22.27
CA LEU A 114 13.26 -6.82 -21.50
C LEU A 114 12.86 -7.17 -20.07
N GLY A 115 13.37 -8.30 -19.60
CA GLY A 115 13.28 -8.76 -18.22
C GLY A 115 14.33 -8.12 -17.32
N TYR A 116 14.28 -8.44 -16.02
CA TYR A 116 15.27 -7.93 -15.07
C TYR A 116 16.69 -8.43 -15.36
N LEU A 117 16.82 -9.71 -15.76
CA LEU A 117 18.10 -10.35 -16.07
C LEU A 117 18.65 -9.96 -17.45
N ASP A 118 17.86 -9.27 -18.27
CA ASP A 118 18.33 -8.73 -19.56
C ASP A 118 19.06 -7.38 -19.39
N ASP A 119 18.98 -6.76 -18.20
CA ASP A 119 19.79 -5.58 -17.86
C ASP A 119 21.27 -6.01 -17.69
N PRO A 120 22.20 -5.52 -18.51
CA PRO A 120 23.60 -5.97 -18.48
C PRO A 120 24.33 -5.58 -17.20
N THR A 121 23.74 -4.70 -16.37
CA THR A 121 24.29 -4.35 -15.05
C THR A 121 23.88 -5.33 -13.95
N VAL A 122 22.93 -6.23 -14.23
CA VAL A 122 22.43 -7.25 -13.30
C VAL A 122 23.23 -8.56 -13.46
N PRO A 123 23.65 -9.21 -12.37
CA PRO A 123 24.25 -10.54 -12.45
C PRO A 123 23.30 -11.56 -13.08
N SER A 124 23.80 -12.37 -14.03
CA SER A 124 22.99 -13.28 -14.86
C SER A 124 22.18 -14.34 -14.11
N GLY A 125 22.50 -14.61 -12.84
CA GLY A 125 21.76 -15.53 -11.97
C GLY A 125 21.13 -14.83 -10.76
N SER A 126 20.86 -13.53 -10.85
CA SER A 126 20.27 -12.77 -9.74
C SER A 126 18.89 -13.31 -9.36
N SER A 127 18.70 -13.57 -8.08
CA SER A 127 17.40 -13.88 -7.47
C SER A 127 16.76 -12.67 -6.78
N THR A 128 17.25 -11.46 -7.06
CA THR A 128 16.75 -10.23 -6.42
C THR A 128 15.28 -9.99 -6.77
N PRO A 129 14.38 -9.86 -5.79
CA PRO A 129 12.97 -9.61 -6.05
C PRO A 129 12.75 -8.16 -6.52
N THR A 130 12.05 -8.02 -7.64
CA THR A 130 11.54 -6.74 -8.16
C THR A 130 10.08 -6.50 -7.77
N TYR A 131 9.44 -7.51 -7.17
CA TYR A 131 8.11 -7.49 -6.58
C TYR A 131 8.14 -8.17 -5.21
N ALA A 132 7.40 -7.61 -4.26
CA ALA A 132 7.11 -8.25 -2.99
C ALA A 132 5.69 -7.94 -2.55
N LEU A 133 4.99 -8.96 -2.07
CA LEU A 133 3.82 -8.82 -1.21
C LEU A 133 4.17 -9.40 0.14
N ALA A 134 3.96 -8.65 1.22
CA ALA A 134 4.12 -9.12 2.59
C ALA A 134 2.82 -8.92 3.36
N VAL A 135 2.45 -9.91 4.16
CA VAL A 135 1.34 -9.81 5.10
C VAL A 135 1.91 -9.69 6.51
N THR A 136 1.48 -8.66 7.23
CA THR A 136 1.86 -8.43 8.62
C THR A 136 0.62 -8.20 9.49
N ARG A 137 0.79 -8.27 10.81
CA ARG A 137 -0.26 -8.06 11.80
C ARG A 137 0.29 -7.17 12.91
N ILE A 138 -0.63 -6.42 13.53
CA ILE A 138 -0.31 -5.54 14.65
C ILE A 138 -1.04 -6.09 15.86
N ASN A 139 -0.30 -6.67 16.78
CA ASN A 139 -0.79 -7.37 17.96
C ASN A 139 -1.16 -6.37 19.07
N ASN A 140 -2.28 -5.67 18.88
CA ASN A 140 -2.88 -4.78 19.86
C ASN A 140 -4.41 -4.83 19.78
N GLU A 141 -5.09 -4.19 20.75
CA GLU A 141 -6.56 -4.21 20.84
C GLU A 141 -7.26 -3.73 19.57
N ARG A 142 -6.76 -2.67 18.92
CA ARG A 142 -7.39 -2.08 17.73
C ARG A 142 -7.29 -2.98 16.51
N TRP A 143 -6.19 -3.69 16.34
CA TRP A 143 -5.82 -4.35 15.09
C TRP A 143 -5.73 -5.88 15.17
N ASP A 144 -5.98 -6.48 16.33
CA ASP A 144 -5.92 -7.92 16.50
C ASP A 144 -6.75 -8.68 15.44
N GLY A 145 -6.06 -9.59 14.73
CA GLY A 145 -6.59 -10.39 13.64
C GLY A 145 -6.75 -9.68 12.28
N VAL A 146 -6.49 -8.37 12.17
CA VAL A 146 -6.58 -7.63 10.90
C VAL A 146 -5.26 -7.76 10.13
N PRO A 147 -5.26 -8.33 8.91
CA PRO A 147 -4.08 -8.39 8.08
C PRO A 147 -3.79 -7.03 7.43
N PHE A 148 -2.53 -6.61 7.56
CA PHE A 148 -1.94 -5.49 6.84
C PHE A 148 -1.10 -6.05 5.70
N ILE A 149 -1.47 -5.69 4.47
CA ILE A 149 -0.88 -6.25 3.27
C ILE A 149 -0.09 -5.15 2.59
N LEU A 150 1.23 -5.33 2.52
CA LEU A 150 2.16 -4.41 1.86
C LEU A 150 2.50 -5.00 0.50
N ARG A 151 2.19 -4.29 -0.58
CA ARG A 151 2.47 -4.74 -1.95
C ARG A 151 3.29 -3.70 -2.69
N CYS A 152 4.44 -4.08 -3.20
CA CYS A 152 5.22 -3.22 -4.07
C CYS A 152 5.90 -3.96 -5.20
N GLY A 153 6.09 -3.27 -6.33
CA GLY A 153 6.91 -3.80 -7.42
C GLY A 153 7.12 -2.84 -8.58
N LYS A 154 8.12 -3.20 -9.39
CA LYS A 154 8.49 -2.54 -10.65
C LYS A 154 7.94 -3.30 -11.85
N ALA A 155 7.94 -2.66 -13.02
CA ALA A 155 7.43 -3.22 -14.27
C ALA A 155 5.98 -3.75 -14.16
N LEU A 156 5.12 -3.04 -13.44
CA LEU A 156 3.71 -3.38 -13.25
C LEU A 156 2.79 -2.65 -14.25
N ASN A 157 1.50 -2.97 -14.23
CA ASN A 157 0.54 -2.42 -15.19
C ASN A 157 0.24 -0.92 -15.07
N GLU A 158 0.66 -0.25 -13.99
CA GLU A 158 0.36 1.17 -13.75
C GLU A 158 1.29 1.78 -12.69
N ARG A 159 1.43 3.11 -12.71
CA ARG A 159 2.00 3.88 -11.60
C ARG A 159 0.92 4.12 -10.56
N LYS A 160 1.09 3.64 -9.33
CA LYS A 160 0.10 3.87 -8.26
C LYS A 160 0.69 3.68 -6.87
N ALA A 161 0.51 4.67 -6.00
CA ALA A 161 0.64 4.50 -4.56
C ALA A 161 -0.73 4.75 -3.90
N GLU A 162 -1.23 3.78 -3.15
CA GLU A 162 -2.56 3.87 -2.52
C GLU A 162 -2.64 3.08 -1.22
N ILE A 163 -3.62 3.47 -0.40
CA ILE A 163 -4.07 2.74 0.77
C ILE A 163 -5.52 2.37 0.51
N ARG A 164 -5.83 1.09 0.62
CA ARG A 164 -7.17 0.54 0.45
C ARG A 164 -7.58 -0.16 1.73
N ILE A 165 -8.68 0.30 2.30
CA ILE A 165 -9.22 -0.15 3.57
C ILE A 165 -10.49 -0.90 3.22
N GLN A 166 -10.49 -2.21 3.34
CA GLN A 166 -11.66 -3.01 3.04
C GLN A 166 -12.41 -3.31 4.34
N TYR A 167 -13.66 -2.86 4.41
CA TYR A 167 -14.53 -3.09 5.56
C TYR A 167 -15.06 -4.52 5.59
N ARG A 168 -15.58 -4.95 6.74
CA ARG A 168 -16.30 -6.21 6.88
C ARG A 168 -17.62 -6.19 6.13
N ASP A 169 -18.14 -7.38 5.86
CA ASP A 169 -19.49 -7.54 5.31
C ASP A 169 -20.51 -7.03 6.35
N VAL A 170 -21.61 -6.42 5.88
CA VAL A 170 -22.68 -5.93 6.77
C VAL A 170 -23.36 -7.14 7.44
N PRO A 171 -23.51 -7.17 8.78
CA PRO A 171 -24.18 -8.27 9.47
C PRO A 171 -25.69 -8.27 9.22
N GLY A 172 -26.31 -9.45 9.20
CA GLY A 172 -27.76 -9.58 9.02
C GLY A 172 -28.21 -9.20 7.61
N ASP A 173 -27.55 -9.73 6.59
CA ASP A 173 -27.80 -9.37 5.19
C ASP A 173 -29.25 -9.61 4.75
N ILE A 174 -29.91 -8.53 4.34
CA ILE A 174 -31.27 -8.52 3.78
C ILE A 174 -31.29 -8.42 2.25
N PHE A 175 -30.11 -8.35 1.61
CA PHE A 175 -29.95 -8.16 0.18
C PHE A 175 -29.45 -9.42 -0.55
N HIS A 176 -29.65 -10.59 0.06
CA HIS A 176 -29.45 -11.91 -0.56
C HIS A 176 -28.05 -12.12 -1.19
N GLY A 177 -26.99 -11.68 -0.51
CA GLY A 177 -25.59 -11.82 -0.92
C GLY A 177 -25.14 -10.86 -2.01
N GLN A 178 -25.99 -9.90 -2.40
CA GLN A 178 -25.67 -8.94 -3.46
C GLN A 178 -24.73 -7.83 -2.99
N THR A 179 -24.66 -7.56 -1.68
CA THR A 179 -23.78 -6.54 -1.12
C THR A 179 -22.30 -6.90 -1.28
N LYS A 180 -21.49 -5.86 -1.49
CA LYS A 180 -20.03 -5.94 -1.54
C LYS A 180 -19.45 -5.15 -0.37
N ARG A 181 -18.28 -5.56 0.10
CA ARG A 181 -17.56 -4.83 1.16
C ARG A 181 -17.31 -3.40 0.71
N ASN A 182 -17.57 -2.46 1.62
CA ASN A 182 -17.21 -1.08 1.39
C ASN A 182 -15.68 -0.94 1.38
N GLU A 183 -15.18 0.04 0.65
CA GLU A 183 -13.74 0.33 0.59
C GLU A 183 -13.49 1.82 0.73
N LEU A 184 -12.71 2.23 1.73
CA LEU A 184 -12.13 3.57 1.73
C LEU A 184 -10.76 3.51 1.05
N VAL A 185 -10.60 4.32 0.01
CA VAL A 185 -9.37 4.37 -0.80
C VAL A 185 -8.77 5.76 -0.69
N ILE A 186 -7.48 5.80 -0.35
CA ILE A 186 -6.66 7.01 -0.32
C ILE A 186 -5.56 6.82 -1.35
N ARG A 187 -5.74 7.43 -2.52
CA ARG A 187 -4.75 7.39 -3.60
C ARG A 187 -3.74 8.50 -3.38
N VAL A 188 -2.50 8.11 -3.11
CA VAL A 188 -1.38 9.02 -2.84
C VAL A 188 -0.84 9.62 -4.13
N GLN A 189 -0.67 8.80 -5.17
CA GLN A 189 -0.27 9.25 -6.50
C GLN A 189 -0.54 8.14 -7.54
N PRO A 190 -0.63 8.48 -8.84
CA PRO A 190 -0.95 9.80 -9.37
C PRO A 190 -2.42 10.16 -9.15
N GLY A 191 -2.77 11.43 -9.36
CA GLY A 191 -4.16 11.90 -9.26
C GLY A 191 -4.70 11.74 -7.85
N GLU A 192 -4.15 12.50 -6.92
CA GLU A 192 -4.47 12.51 -5.50
C GLU A 192 -5.99 12.50 -5.27
N ALA A 193 -6.48 11.47 -4.59
CA ALA A 193 -7.90 11.31 -4.35
C ALA A 193 -8.20 10.55 -3.07
N ILE A 194 -9.40 10.76 -2.55
CA ILE A 194 -10.00 9.99 -1.47
C ILE A 194 -11.40 9.63 -1.91
N TYR A 195 -11.74 8.35 -1.89
CA TYR A 195 -13.07 7.93 -2.23
C TYR A 195 -13.52 6.73 -1.42
N CYS A 196 -14.81 6.67 -1.13
CA CYS A 196 -15.43 5.57 -0.40
C CYS A 196 -16.36 4.82 -1.35
N LYS A 197 -16.02 3.56 -1.66
CA LYS A 197 -16.88 2.65 -2.40
C LYS A 197 -17.98 2.13 -1.48
N VAL A 198 -19.22 2.28 -1.91
CA VAL A 198 -20.43 1.94 -1.16
C VAL A 198 -21.44 1.24 -2.05
N MET A 199 -22.45 0.61 -1.44
CA MET A 199 -23.61 0.09 -2.16
C MET A 199 -24.67 1.20 -2.24
N THR A 200 -25.23 1.40 -3.43
CA THR A 200 -26.40 2.28 -3.64
C THR A 200 -27.50 1.54 -4.37
N LYS A 201 -28.71 2.10 -4.34
CA LYS A 201 -29.81 1.65 -5.21
C LYS A 201 -29.46 2.03 -6.65
N THR A 202 -29.58 1.09 -7.58
CA THR A 202 -29.46 1.37 -9.02
C THR A 202 -30.39 2.53 -9.41
N PRO A 203 -29.87 3.57 -10.07
CA PRO A 203 -30.68 4.66 -10.61
C PRO A 203 -31.78 4.13 -11.52
N GLY A 204 -33.00 4.64 -11.33
CA GLY A 204 -34.18 4.22 -12.10
C GLY A 204 -35.24 3.53 -11.25
N MET A 205 -36.11 2.73 -11.89
CA MET A 205 -37.31 2.15 -11.26
C MET A 205 -37.07 0.81 -10.56
N SER A 206 -35.91 0.17 -10.75
CA SER A 206 -35.58 -1.09 -10.09
C SER A 206 -35.05 -0.89 -8.67
N PHE A 207 -35.22 -1.89 -7.80
CA PHE A 207 -34.61 -1.95 -6.47
C PHE A 207 -33.27 -2.71 -6.47
N GLY A 208 -32.57 -2.73 -7.61
CA GLY A 208 -31.25 -3.35 -7.70
C GLY A 208 -30.23 -2.62 -6.83
N LEU A 209 -29.20 -3.35 -6.40
CA LEU A 209 -28.02 -2.76 -5.77
C LEU A 209 -26.89 -2.64 -6.78
N GLU A 210 -26.11 -1.58 -6.68
CA GLU A 210 -24.87 -1.40 -7.42
C GLU A 210 -23.76 -0.80 -6.53
N GLU A 211 -22.52 -1.10 -6.87
CA GLU A 211 -21.35 -0.43 -6.27
C GLU A 211 -21.19 0.97 -6.90
N THR A 212 -21.05 2.00 -6.07
CA THR A 212 -20.72 3.38 -6.47
C THR A 212 -19.72 3.98 -5.49
N GLU A 213 -19.40 5.27 -5.61
CA GLU A 213 -18.44 5.95 -4.75
C GLU A 213 -18.85 7.37 -4.34
N LEU A 214 -18.39 7.77 -3.16
CA LEU A 214 -18.30 9.17 -2.75
C LEU A 214 -16.86 9.63 -3.00
N ASP A 215 -16.64 10.56 -3.94
CA ASP A 215 -15.31 10.93 -4.43
C ASP A 215 -14.87 12.35 -4.05
N LEU A 216 -13.59 12.47 -3.69
CA LEU A 216 -12.82 13.71 -3.61
C LEU A 216 -11.54 13.55 -4.43
N THR A 217 -11.58 13.97 -5.69
CA THR A 217 -10.39 14.08 -6.55
C THR A 217 -9.81 15.50 -6.50
N TYR A 218 -8.55 15.63 -6.08
CA TYR A 218 -7.92 16.93 -5.81
C TYR A 218 -7.79 17.79 -7.06
N GLY A 219 -7.44 17.19 -8.20
CA GLY A 219 -7.31 17.89 -9.47
C GLY A 219 -8.61 18.55 -9.94
N ASP A 220 -9.76 17.98 -9.59
CA ASP A 220 -11.07 18.53 -9.94
C ASP A 220 -11.58 19.51 -8.88
N ARG A 221 -11.37 19.22 -7.58
CA ARG A 221 -11.89 20.01 -6.46
C ARG A 221 -11.06 21.25 -6.13
N TYR A 222 -9.73 21.18 -6.30
CA TYR A 222 -8.77 22.22 -5.93
C TYR A 222 -7.99 22.71 -7.16
N LYS A 223 -8.72 22.99 -8.25
CA LYS A 223 -8.14 23.52 -9.50
C LYS A 223 -7.29 24.76 -9.21
N GLY A 224 -6.05 24.74 -9.71
CA GLY A 224 -5.08 25.83 -9.53
C GLY A 224 -4.28 25.78 -8.23
N ALA A 225 -4.59 24.89 -7.28
CA ALA A 225 -3.75 24.69 -6.11
C ALA A 225 -2.45 23.96 -6.51
N LYS A 226 -1.29 24.55 -6.20
CA LYS A 226 0.00 23.87 -6.32
C LYS A 226 0.17 22.93 -5.13
N LEU A 227 0.26 21.63 -5.40
CA LEU A 227 0.76 20.67 -4.42
C LEU A 227 2.30 20.75 -4.43
N PRO A 228 2.95 21.10 -3.31
CA PRO A 228 4.41 21.16 -3.26
C PRO A 228 4.99 19.75 -3.39
N ASP A 229 6.17 19.64 -3.99
CA ASP A 229 6.93 18.41 -3.98
C ASP A 229 7.29 17.99 -2.54
N ALA A 230 7.51 16.70 -2.32
CA ALA A 230 7.89 16.17 -1.01
C ALA A 230 9.15 16.88 -0.45
N TYR A 231 10.15 17.16 -1.28
CA TYR A 231 11.37 17.84 -0.83
C TYR A 231 11.14 19.32 -0.51
N GLU A 232 10.27 20.04 -1.24
CA GLU A 232 9.90 21.42 -0.90
C GLU A 232 9.34 21.49 0.53
N ARG A 233 8.47 20.54 0.88
CA ARG A 233 7.87 20.45 2.23
C ARG A 233 8.90 20.05 3.29
N LEU A 234 9.65 18.97 3.06
CA LEU A 234 10.57 18.44 4.07
C LEU A 234 11.72 19.39 4.38
N ILE A 235 12.27 20.08 3.38
CA ILE A 235 13.30 21.11 3.61
C ILE A 235 12.75 22.24 4.46
N LEU A 236 11.53 22.72 4.15
CA LEU A 236 10.88 23.76 4.95
C LEU A 236 10.66 23.31 6.40
N ASP A 237 10.27 22.06 6.62
CA ASP A 237 10.07 21.52 7.98
C ASP A 237 11.36 21.57 8.80
N VAL A 238 12.54 21.36 8.19
CA VAL A 238 13.85 21.52 8.87
C VAL A 238 14.05 22.96 9.31
N PHE A 239 13.79 23.95 8.45
CA PHE A 239 13.89 25.37 8.81
C PHE A 239 12.92 25.76 9.92
N CYS A 240 11.75 25.14 9.97
CA CYS A 240 10.74 25.37 11.00
C CYS A 240 10.99 24.56 12.29
N GLY A 241 12.02 23.70 12.34
CA GLY A 241 12.29 22.83 13.48
C GLY A 241 11.23 21.73 13.70
N SER A 242 10.44 21.40 12.69
CA SER A 242 9.42 20.34 12.76
C SER A 242 10.02 19.00 12.40
N GLN A 243 9.98 18.05 13.33
CA GLN A 243 10.47 16.70 13.12
C GLN A 243 9.37 15.67 12.82
N MET A 244 8.11 16.09 12.69
CA MET A 244 6.97 15.17 12.63
C MET A 244 7.00 14.22 11.41
N HIS A 245 7.63 14.65 10.31
CA HIS A 245 7.72 13.90 9.06
C HIS A 245 9.07 13.17 8.88
N PHE A 246 9.92 13.17 9.91
CA PHE A 246 11.23 12.54 9.87
C PHE A 246 11.26 11.28 10.73
N VAL A 247 11.97 10.26 10.23
CA VAL A 247 12.12 8.98 10.93
C VAL A 247 12.99 9.16 12.17
N ARG A 248 12.49 8.74 13.33
CA ARG A 248 13.26 8.75 14.60
C ARG A 248 14.11 7.49 14.71
N SER A 249 15.18 7.54 15.51
CA SER A 249 16.13 6.43 15.63
C SER A 249 15.51 5.11 16.10
N ASP A 250 14.60 5.16 17.06
CA ASP A 250 13.84 4.01 17.55
C ASP A 250 12.83 3.48 16.51
N GLU A 251 12.22 4.38 15.75
CA GLU A 251 11.36 4.02 14.62
C GLU A 251 12.13 3.23 13.55
N LEU A 252 13.35 3.68 13.22
CA LEU A 252 14.23 2.99 12.28
C LEU A 252 14.67 1.62 12.83
N ALA A 253 14.95 1.52 14.13
CA ALA A 253 15.35 0.26 14.76
C ALA A 253 14.24 -0.79 14.69
N GLU A 254 12.99 -0.41 15.00
CA GLU A 254 11.84 -1.31 14.90
C GLU A 254 11.55 -1.73 13.45
N ALA A 255 11.68 -0.79 12.49
CA ALA A 255 11.54 -1.11 11.08
C ALA A 255 12.55 -2.19 10.64
N TRP A 256 13.81 -2.08 11.06
CA TRP A 256 14.81 -3.12 10.77
C TRP A 256 14.55 -4.41 11.55
N ARG A 257 14.12 -4.36 12.82
CA ARG A 257 13.76 -5.57 13.58
C ARG A 257 12.76 -6.44 12.82
N ILE A 258 11.74 -5.83 12.22
CA ILE A 258 10.65 -6.52 11.50
C ILE A 258 11.15 -7.22 10.23
N PHE A 259 12.00 -6.56 9.43
CA PHE A 259 12.39 -7.03 8.10
C PHE A 259 13.75 -7.74 8.03
N THR A 260 14.67 -7.50 8.97
CA THR A 260 16.03 -8.06 8.89
C THR A 260 16.05 -9.59 8.83
N PRO A 261 15.26 -10.35 9.61
CA PRO A 261 15.29 -11.81 9.56
C PRO A 261 14.90 -12.39 8.19
N ILE A 262 13.85 -11.86 7.56
CA ILE A 262 13.44 -12.29 6.21
C ILE A 262 14.48 -11.90 5.16
N LEU A 263 15.10 -10.73 5.28
CA LEU A 263 16.16 -10.28 4.37
C LEU A 263 17.39 -11.17 4.45
N HIS A 264 17.84 -11.52 5.66
CA HIS A 264 18.93 -12.49 5.85
C HIS A 264 18.59 -13.86 5.28
N HIS A 265 17.34 -14.32 5.45
CA HIS A 265 16.90 -15.58 4.86
C HIS A 265 16.97 -15.55 3.33
N ILE A 266 16.49 -14.46 2.69
CA ILE A 266 16.54 -14.28 1.24
C ILE A 266 18.00 -14.27 0.74
N GLU A 267 18.91 -13.59 1.43
CA GLU A 267 20.33 -13.52 1.05
C GLU A 267 21.04 -14.87 1.15
N GLN A 268 20.73 -15.64 2.20
CA GLN A 268 21.36 -16.94 2.46
C GLN A 268 20.81 -18.05 1.58
N GLN A 269 19.48 -18.14 1.46
CA GLN A 269 18.82 -19.23 0.75
C GLN A 269 18.61 -18.93 -0.74
N ARG A 270 18.67 -17.66 -1.14
CA ARG A 270 18.45 -17.19 -2.51
C ARG A 270 17.23 -17.85 -3.16
N PRO A 271 16.04 -17.78 -2.53
CA PRO A 271 14.84 -18.40 -3.10
C PRO A 271 14.57 -17.83 -4.49
N SER A 272 14.15 -18.69 -5.42
CA SER A 272 13.81 -18.26 -6.77
C SER A 272 12.52 -17.42 -6.72
N PRO A 273 12.55 -16.12 -7.07
CA PRO A 273 11.33 -15.31 -7.11
C PRO A 273 10.42 -15.78 -8.25
N THR A 274 9.10 -15.68 -8.06
CA THR A 274 8.14 -16.08 -9.10
C THR A 274 8.23 -15.12 -10.29
N PRO A 275 8.40 -15.63 -11.53
CA PRO A 275 8.43 -14.77 -12.71
C PRO A 275 7.07 -14.12 -12.93
N TYR A 276 7.05 -12.84 -13.30
CA TYR A 276 5.84 -12.16 -13.75
C TYR A 276 6.11 -11.31 -14.99
N LYS A 277 5.15 -11.28 -15.91
CA LYS A 277 5.30 -10.54 -17.17
C LYS A 277 5.40 -9.04 -16.90
N TYR A 278 6.30 -8.34 -17.60
CA TYR A 278 6.34 -6.88 -17.61
C TYR A 278 4.94 -6.31 -17.93
N GLY A 279 4.52 -5.28 -17.19
CA GLY A 279 3.22 -4.66 -17.37
C GLY A 279 2.04 -5.46 -16.80
N SER A 280 2.27 -6.60 -16.16
CA SER A 280 1.23 -7.36 -15.45
C SER A 280 0.95 -6.77 -14.05
N ARG A 281 0.04 -7.41 -13.30
CA ARG A 281 -0.28 -7.02 -11.91
C ARG A 281 0.70 -7.61 -10.88
N GLY A 282 1.69 -8.40 -11.32
CA GLY A 282 2.59 -9.20 -10.50
C GLY A 282 2.26 -10.69 -10.54
N PRO A 283 2.90 -11.51 -9.70
CA PRO A 283 2.66 -12.96 -9.61
C PRO A 283 1.23 -13.31 -9.21
N ALA A 284 0.70 -14.44 -9.71
CA ALA A 284 -0.65 -14.90 -9.39
C ALA A 284 -0.80 -15.31 -7.91
N GLU A 285 0.28 -15.82 -7.32
CA GLU A 285 0.40 -16.20 -5.92
C GLU A 285 0.15 -15.01 -4.98
N ALA A 286 0.41 -13.78 -5.44
CA ALA A 286 0.09 -12.58 -4.67
C ALA A 286 -1.43 -12.35 -4.57
N ASP A 287 -2.19 -12.63 -5.63
CA ASP A 287 -3.66 -12.56 -5.59
C ASP A 287 -4.26 -13.69 -4.72
N VAL A 288 -3.64 -14.88 -4.71
CA VAL A 288 -4.00 -15.96 -3.77
C VAL A 288 -3.75 -15.52 -2.31
N LYS A 289 -2.57 -14.97 -2.03
CA LYS A 289 -2.20 -14.50 -0.69
C LYS A 289 -3.12 -13.39 -0.18
N LEU A 290 -3.56 -12.50 -1.06
CA LEU A 290 -4.58 -11.48 -0.77
C LEU A 290 -5.89 -12.14 -0.32
N ALA A 291 -6.39 -13.11 -1.08
CA ALA A 291 -7.65 -13.81 -0.78
C ALA A 291 -7.60 -14.56 0.55
N GLU A 292 -6.49 -15.25 0.84
CA GLU A 292 -6.23 -15.93 2.11
C GLU A 292 -6.21 -14.97 3.31
N ASN A 293 -5.81 -13.71 3.08
CA ASN A 293 -5.72 -12.67 4.10
C ASN A 293 -6.88 -11.68 4.01
N ASN A 294 -8.09 -12.22 3.79
CA ASN A 294 -9.36 -11.52 3.95
C ASN A 294 -9.51 -10.28 3.06
N PHE A 295 -8.79 -10.21 1.94
CA PHE A 295 -8.99 -9.22 0.90
C PHE A 295 -9.82 -9.84 -0.23
N LYS A 296 -11.06 -9.35 -0.41
CA LYS A 296 -11.97 -9.83 -1.46
C LYS A 296 -11.91 -8.95 -2.69
N TYR A 297 -11.59 -9.51 -3.85
CA TYR A 297 -11.73 -8.83 -5.14
C TYR A 297 -12.99 -9.30 -5.85
N TYR A 298 -13.93 -8.39 -6.11
CA TYR A 298 -15.22 -8.74 -6.72
C TYR A 298 -15.26 -8.56 -8.24
N GLY A 299 -14.42 -7.69 -8.81
CA GLY A 299 -14.43 -7.37 -10.24
C GLY A 299 -15.71 -6.72 -10.79
N SER A 300 -16.72 -6.48 -9.95
CA SER A 300 -18.02 -5.92 -10.33
C SER A 300 -18.06 -4.39 -10.36
N TYR A 301 -17.19 -3.72 -9.62
CA TYR A 301 -17.11 -2.26 -9.59
C TYR A 301 -16.67 -1.70 -10.94
N LYS A 302 -17.48 -0.78 -11.47
CA LYS A 302 -17.20 -0.06 -12.73
C LYS A 302 -17.14 1.42 -12.42
N TRP A 303 -15.98 2.03 -12.66
CA TRP A 303 -15.81 3.47 -12.54
C TRP A 303 -15.66 4.09 -13.93
N ASN A 304 -16.42 5.15 -14.18
CA ASN A 304 -16.28 5.99 -15.36
C ASN A 304 -15.99 7.41 -14.89
N LYS A 305 -14.98 8.07 -15.48
CA LYS A 305 -14.68 9.46 -15.16
C LYS A 305 -15.92 10.32 -15.44
N PRO A 306 -16.45 11.09 -14.47
CA PRO A 306 -17.60 11.94 -14.70
C PRO A 306 -17.30 12.96 -15.80
N SER A 307 -18.21 13.07 -16.77
CA SER A 307 -18.24 14.20 -17.71
C SER A 307 -18.79 15.41 -16.97
N LEU A 308 -17.91 16.33 -16.58
CA LEU A 308 -18.30 17.65 -16.06
C LEU A 308 -18.70 18.59 -17.20
#